data_AF-A0A1F4B0D3-F1
#
_entry.id   AF-A0A1F4B0D3-F1
#
_cell.length_a   1.000
_cell.length_b   1.000
_cell.length_c   1.000
_cell.angle_alpha   90.00
_cell.angle_beta   90.00
_cell.angle_gamma   90.00
#
_symmetry.space_group_name_H-M   'P 1'
#
loop_
_entity.id
_entity.type
_entity.pdbx_description
1 polymer ?
#
loop_
_entity_poly.entity_id
_entity_poly.type
_entity_poly.pdbx_seq_one_letter_code
_entity_poly.pdbx_strand_id
1 'polypeptide(L)'
;MKAPLRGEVWMVDLGLAAKVRPCLVLSVPAEESDRSLVTLIPHTTSLRQSRFEVVVPIRFLRPGAFDAQGIITVPTVRLINRLGALSSEQVRAVAKGVCTWLGISIGA
;
A
#
# COMPACT_ATOMS: atom_id res chain seq x y z
N MET A 1 20.50 -0.57 -2.92
CA MET A 1 19.36 -0.25 -2.01
C MET A 1 18.64 -1.56 -1.70
N LYS A 2 18.18 -1.76 -0.46
CA LYS A 2 17.38 -2.93 -0.12
C LYS A 2 16.01 -2.83 -0.79
N ALA A 3 15.54 -3.89 -1.44
CA ALA A 3 14.24 -3.90 -2.08
C ALA A 3 13.13 -3.67 -1.04
N PRO A 4 12.06 -2.91 -1.38
CA PRO A 4 10.94 -2.71 -0.47
C PRO A 4 10.26 -4.05 -0.16
N LEU A 5 9.95 -4.28 1.10
CA LEU A 5 9.34 -5.54 1.55
C LEU A 5 7.82 -5.38 1.67
N ARG A 6 7.09 -6.45 1.34
CA ARG A 6 5.65 -6.53 1.57
C ARG A 6 5.34 -6.20 3.04
N GLY A 7 4.37 -5.32 3.26
CA GLY A 7 3.97 -4.87 4.59
C GLY A 7 4.67 -3.59 5.07
N GLU A 8 5.73 -3.14 4.39
CA GLU A 8 6.34 -1.86 4.70
C GLU A 8 5.47 -0.69 4.25
N VAL A 9 5.46 0.38 5.02
CA VAL A 9 4.81 1.64 4.67
C VAL A 9 5.88 2.66 4.33
N TRP A 10 5.75 3.27 3.16
CA TRP A 10 6.71 4.22 2.61
C TRP A 10 6.03 5.54 2.28
N MET A 11 6.75 6.65 2.43
CA MET A 11 6.39 7.90 1.76
C MET A 11 6.73 7.76 0.28
N VAL A 12 5.76 7.99 -0.60
CA VAL A 12 5.90 7.75 -2.04
C VAL A 12 5.48 8.99 -2.82
N ASP A 13 6.28 9.38 -3.81
CA ASP A 13 5.88 10.32 -4.85
C ASP A 13 5.09 9.59 -5.95
N LEU A 14 3.78 9.81 -6.01
CA LEU A 14 2.92 9.20 -7.02
C LEU A 14 2.81 10.06 -8.29
N GLY A 15 3.61 11.11 -8.43
CA GLY A 15 3.72 11.96 -9.63
C GLY A 15 2.78 13.17 -9.66
N LEU A 16 2.77 13.87 -10.81
CA LEU A 16 2.15 15.19 -11.01
C LEU A 16 0.66 15.30 -10.61
N ALA A 17 -0.08 14.19 -10.57
CA ALA A 17 -1.50 14.15 -10.19
C ALA A 17 -1.77 13.49 -8.83
N ALA A 18 -0.77 12.93 -8.16
CA ALA A 18 -0.94 12.16 -6.95
C ALA A 18 0.09 12.58 -5.88
N LYS A 19 -0.38 13.43 -4.97
CA LYS A 19 0.26 13.91 -3.73
C LYS A 19 1.25 12.90 -3.13
N VAL A 20 2.44 13.37 -2.74
CA VAL A 20 3.40 12.62 -1.91
C VAL A 20 2.67 12.16 -0.64
N ARG A 21 2.57 10.84 -0.43
CA ARG A 21 1.77 10.29 0.67
C ARG A 21 2.26 8.92 1.14
N PRO A 22 1.90 8.51 2.37
CA PRO A 22 2.15 7.16 2.84
C PRO A 22 1.43 6.12 1.98
N CYS A 23 2.14 5.08 1.60
CA CYS A 23 1.62 3.93 0.87
C CYS A 23 2.13 2.63 1.47
N LEU A 24 1.27 1.62 1.57
CA LEU A 24 1.64 0.26 1.94
C LEU A 24 2.19 -0.48 0.72
N VAL A 25 3.36 -1.10 0.86
CA VAL A 25 3.90 -2.07 -0.11
C VAL A 25 3.11 -3.37 -0.01
N LEU A 26 2.41 -3.71 -1.09
CA LEU A 26 1.62 -4.93 -1.18
C LEU A 26 2.27 -5.99 -2.08
N SER A 27 3.05 -5.62 -3.10
CA SER A 27 3.77 -6.60 -3.91
C SER A 27 4.79 -7.39 -3.07
N VAL A 28 5.15 -8.57 -3.57
CA VAL A 28 6.37 -9.25 -3.11
C VAL A 28 7.61 -8.43 -3.51
N PRO A 29 8.76 -8.63 -2.85
CA PRO A 29 10.01 -8.01 -3.28
C PRO A 29 10.35 -8.44 -4.71
N ALA A 30 10.82 -7.49 -5.53
CA ALA A 30 11.31 -7.79 -6.87
C ALA A 30 12.62 -8.59 -6.80
N GLU A 31 12.75 -9.62 -7.65
CA GLU A 31 13.99 -10.35 -7.88
C GLU A 31 14.91 -9.61 -8.87
N GLU A 32 16.14 -10.08 -9.04
CA GLU A 32 17.13 -9.43 -9.92
C GLU A 32 16.70 -9.40 -11.39
N SER A 33 15.97 -10.44 -11.84
CA SER A 33 15.41 -10.52 -13.20
C SER A 33 14.13 -9.70 -13.39
N ASP A 34 13.51 -9.22 -12.30
CA ASP A 34 12.24 -8.52 -12.36
C ASP A 34 12.41 -7.05 -12.76
N ARG A 35 11.33 -6.45 -13.23
CA ARG A 35 11.27 -4.99 -13.36
C ARG A 35 11.36 -4.35 -11.99
N SER A 36 12.09 -3.24 -11.88
CA SER A 36 12.19 -2.46 -10.64
C SER A 36 10.91 -1.68 -10.32
N LEU A 37 9.84 -2.42 -10.02
CA LEU A 37 8.49 -1.95 -9.75
C LEU A 37 8.02 -2.39 -8.36
N VAL A 38 7.03 -1.68 -7.83
CA VAL A 38 6.38 -2.00 -6.57
C VAL A 38 4.90 -1.65 -6.63
N THR A 39 4.05 -2.57 -6.17
CA THR A 39 2.60 -2.34 -6.07
C THR A 39 2.25 -1.86 -4.66
N LEU A 40 1.50 -0.77 -4.61
CA LEU A 40 1.26 0.04 -3.44
C LEU A 40 -0.23 0.26 -3.19
N ILE A 41 -0.62 0.37 -1.92
CA ILE A 41 -1.94 0.83 -1.49
C ILE A 41 -1.80 2.17 -0.76
N PRO A 42 -2.35 3.27 -1.30
CA PRO A 42 -2.26 4.58 -0.68
C PRO A 42 -3.02 4.68 0.64
N HIS A 43 -2.47 5.42 1.60
CA HIS A 43 -3.17 5.85 2.80
C HIS A 43 -3.86 7.20 2.55
N THR A 44 -5.12 7.33 2.94
CA THR A 44 -5.89 8.56 2.89
C THR A 44 -6.39 8.96 4.27
N THR A 45 -6.33 10.26 4.58
CA THR A 45 -6.97 10.86 5.76
C THR A 45 -8.31 11.50 5.42
N SER A 46 -8.64 11.59 4.13
CA SER A 46 -9.91 12.12 3.63
C SER A 46 -10.79 10.92 3.26
N LEU A 47 -11.53 10.44 4.25
CA LEU A 47 -12.39 9.25 4.13
C LEU A 47 -13.69 9.59 3.40
N ARG A 48 -14.18 8.64 2.59
CA ARG A 48 -15.46 8.67 1.88
C ARG A 48 -16.48 7.68 2.43
N GLN A 49 -16.12 6.94 3.49
CA GLN A 49 -16.93 5.86 4.07
C GLN A 49 -17.22 4.76 3.04
N SER A 50 -16.29 4.54 2.12
CA SER A 50 -16.37 3.45 1.13
C SER A 50 -16.06 2.12 1.80
N ARG A 51 -16.74 1.04 1.39
CA ARG A 51 -16.43 -0.32 1.86
C ARG A 51 -15.02 -0.82 1.52
N PHE A 52 -14.28 -0.06 0.71
CA PHE A 52 -12.91 -0.34 0.29
C PHE A 52 -11.86 0.46 1.06
N GLU A 53 -12.28 1.27 2.04
CA GLU A 53 -11.39 1.97 2.97
C GLU A 53 -11.10 1.06 4.16
N VAL A 54 -9.88 0.52 4.20
CA VAL A 54 -9.45 -0.40 5.26
C VAL A 54 -8.77 0.40 6.37
N VAL A 55 -9.50 0.60 7.48
CA VAL A 55 -8.97 1.28 8.67
C VAL A 55 -8.00 0.34 9.39
N VAL A 56 -6.75 0.79 9.51
CA VAL A 56 -5.71 0.09 10.26
C VAL A 56 -5.10 1.06 11.26
N PRO A 57 -5.29 0.89 12.58
CA PRO A 57 -4.74 1.79 13.58
C PRO A 57 -3.22 1.59 13.71
N ILE A 58 -2.45 2.61 13.35
CA ILE A 58 -0.98 2.54 13.32
C ILE A 58 -0.38 3.84 13.84
N ARG A 59 0.56 3.72 14.79
CA ARG A 59 1.09 4.87 15.55
C ARG A 59 1.88 5.89 14.70
N PHE A 60 2.47 5.47 13.59
CA PHE A 60 3.30 6.34 12.75
C PHE A 60 2.52 7.00 11.61
N LEU A 61 1.20 6.80 11.52
CA LEU A 61 0.32 7.46 10.56
C LEU A 61 -0.74 8.29 11.28
N ARG A 62 -1.24 9.33 10.61
CA ARG A 62 -2.45 10.03 11.05
C ARG A 62 -3.66 9.10 10.94
N PRO A 63 -4.72 9.29 11.75
CA PRO A 63 -5.97 8.56 11.58
C PRO A 63 -6.48 8.63 10.13
N GLY A 64 -6.84 7.48 9.58
CA GLY A 64 -7.22 7.33 8.19
C GLY A 64 -7.39 5.86 7.81
N ALA A 65 -7.36 5.59 6.51
CA ALA A 65 -7.53 4.25 5.96
C ALA A 65 -6.62 4.03 4.76
N PHE A 66 -6.31 2.76 4.49
CA PHE A 66 -5.75 2.36 3.21
C PHE A 66 -6.88 2.22 2.18
N ASP A 67 -6.78 2.95 1.09
CA ASP A 67 -7.77 2.93 0.01
C ASP A 67 -7.43 1.83 -0.98
N ALA A 68 -8.14 0.71 -0.90
CA ALA A 68 -7.92 -0.43 -1.77
C ALA A 68 -8.19 -0.13 -3.26
N GLN A 69 -9.03 0.87 -3.57
CA GLN A 69 -9.32 1.27 -4.95
C GLN A 69 -8.16 2.05 -5.56
N GLY A 70 -7.34 2.68 -4.73
CA GLY A 70 -6.14 3.43 -5.13
C GLY A 70 -4.92 2.56 -5.44
N ILE A 71 -5.08 1.23 -5.57
CA ILE A 71 -3.98 0.32 -5.90
C ILE A 71 -3.22 0.80 -7.14
N ILE A 72 -1.90 0.90 -7.01
CA ILE A 72 -1.04 1.46 -8.06
C ILE A 72 0.31 0.76 -8.09
N THR A 73 0.89 0.60 -9.28
CA THR A 73 2.27 0.12 -9.45
C THR A 73 3.15 1.24 -9.95
N VAL A 74 4.27 1.47 -9.27
CA VAL A 74 5.23 2.53 -9.60
C VAL A 74 6.66 2.00 -9.65
N PRO A 75 7.59 2.68 -10.33
CA PRO A 75 9.02 2.39 -10.20
C PRO A 75 9.50 2.54 -8.75
N THR A 76 10.40 1.66 -8.30
CA THR A 76 10.94 1.70 -6.93
C THR A 76 11.60 3.03 -6.58
N VAL A 77 12.15 3.75 -7.56
CA VAL A 77 12.74 5.09 -7.39
C VAL A 77 11.76 6.17 -6.91
N ARG A 78 10.45 5.88 -6.94
CA ARG A 78 9.41 6.77 -6.38
C ARG A 78 9.26 6.65 -4.86
N LEU A 79 9.86 5.63 -4.24
CA LEU A 79 9.87 5.46 -2.79
C LEU A 79 10.91 6.41 -2.19
N ILE A 80 10.45 7.26 -1.26
CA ILE A 80 11.28 8.31 -0.67
C ILE A 80 11.86 7.82 0.66
N ASN A 81 11.00 7.56 1.65
CA ASN A 81 11.40 7.20 3.00
C ASN A 81 10.50 6.12 3.58
N ARG A 82 11.10 5.10 4.21
CA ARG A 82 10.36 4.09 4.97
C ARG A 82 9.84 4.70 6.27
N LEU A 83 8.55 4.57 6.52
CA LEU A 83 7.88 5.08 7.73
C LEU A 83 7.73 4.01 8.81
N GLY A 84 7.56 2.75 8.41
CA GLY A 84 7.35 1.64 9.33
C GLY A 84 6.90 0.39 8.60
N ALA A 85 6.31 -0.55 9.33
CA ALA A 85 5.73 -1.77 8.76
C ALA A 85 4.45 -2.15 9.51
N LEU A 86 3.54 -2.80 8.79
CA LEU A 86 2.33 -3.39 9.32
C LEU A 86 2.59 -4.82 9.81
N SER A 87 1.78 -5.28 10.77
CA SER A 87 1.77 -6.70 11.14
C SER A 87 1.17 -7.55 10.01
N SER A 88 1.46 -8.85 10.01
CA SER A 88 0.92 -9.78 9.01
C SER A 88 -0.61 -9.78 8.97
N GLU A 89 -1.27 -9.58 10.12
CA GLU A 89 -2.73 -9.48 10.21
C GLU A 89 -3.27 -8.22 9.52
N GLN A 90 -2.62 -7.08 9.77
CA GLN A 90 -2.96 -5.81 9.14
C GLN A 90 -2.75 -5.86 7.62
N VAL A 91 -1.65 -6.47 7.16
CA VAL A 91 -1.41 -6.68 5.72
C VAL A 91 -2.50 -7.57 5.11
N ARG A 92 -2.92 -8.64 5.80
CA ARG A 92 -4.03 -9.51 5.34
C ARG A 92 -5.33 -8.73 5.22
N ALA A 93 -5.64 -7.84 6.16
CA ALA A 93 -6.84 -7.01 6.10
C ALA A 93 -6.84 -6.10 4.85
N VAL A 94 -5.73 -5.42 4.57
CA VAL A 94 -5.61 -4.56 3.37
C VAL A 94 -5.66 -5.40 2.09
N ALA A 95 -4.95 -6.54 2.05
CA ALA A 95 -4.98 -7.45 0.92
C ALA A 95 -6.41 -7.97 0.63
N LYS A 96 -7.19 -8.31 1.67
CA LYS A 96 -8.60 -8.69 1.55
C LYS A 96 -9.44 -7.56 0.97
N GLY A 97 -9.19 -6.32 1.38
CA GLY A 97 -9.83 -5.12 0.80
C GLY A 97 -9.56 -5.01 -0.70
N VAL A 98 -8.32 -5.21 -1.13
CA VAL A 98 -7.92 -5.21 -2.55
C VAL A 98 -8.57 -6.36 -3.32
N CYS A 99 -8.58 -7.57 -2.77
CA CYS A 99 -9.25 -8.71 -3.41
C CYS A 99 -10.74 -8.42 -3.58
N THR A 100 -11.39 -7.83 -2.57
CA THR A 100 -12.80 -7.44 -2.63
C THR A 100 -13.04 -6.36 -3.70
N TRP A 101 -12.12 -5.40 -3.84
CA TRP A 101 -12.16 -4.37 -4.88
C TRP A 101 -12.06 -4.98 -6.29
N LEU A 102 -11.15 -5.93 -6.48
CA LEU A 102 -10.88 -6.57 -7.76
C LEU A 102 -11.83 -7.75 -8.07
N GLY A 103 -12.80 -8.05 -7.21
CA GLY A 103 -13.71 -9.19 -7.39
C GLY A 103 -13.03 -10.55 -7.28
N ILE A 104 -11.88 -10.63 -6.60
CA ILE A 104 -11.12 -11.87 -6.41
C ILE A 104 -11.62 -12.59 -5.15
N SER A 105 -12.17 -13.78 -5.34
CA SER A 105 -12.47 -14.71 -4.26
C SER A 105 -11.27 -15.63 -4.03
N ILE A 106 -10.50 -15.36 -2.98
CA ILE A 106 -9.50 -16.33 -2.51
C ILE A 106 -10.24 -17.31 -1.62
N GLY A 107 -10.31 -18.58 -2.05
CA GLY A 107 -10.88 -19.67 -1.26
C GLY A 107 -10.21 -19.73 0.13
N ALA A 108 -11.02 -19.98 1.15
CA ALA A 108 -10.59 -20.05 2.55
C ALA A 108 -9.54 -21.15 2.79
#